data_AF-A0AAU9W5P1-F1
#
_entry.id   AF-A0AAU9W5P1-F1
#
_cell.length_a   1.000
_cell.length_b   1.000
_cell.length_c   1.000
_cell.angle_alpha   90.00
_cell.angle_beta   90.00
_cell.angle_gamma   90.00
#
_symmetry.space_group_name_H-M   'P 1'
#
loop_
_entity.id
_entity.type
_entity.pdbx_description
1 polymer ?
#
loop_
_entity_poly.entity_id
_entity_poly.type
_entity_poly.pdbx_seq_one_letter_code
_entity_poly.pdbx_strand_id
1 'polypeptide(L)'
;IPKFDHITPALIDLHWFPVTFRVQFKLLLFVYNPPYIRDLLSLKPATNYALRSSAQSLLFVPKANCSSLGDRAFAHAAPVSWNSLPLTI
;
A
#
# COMPACT_ATOMS: atom_id res chain seq x y z
N ILE A 1 -22.26 20.84 -15.15
CA ILE A 1 -21.79 20.07 -16.32
C ILE A 1 -22.99 19.92 -17.27
N PRO A 2 -22.96 20.56 -18.45
CA PRO A 2 -24.02 20.42 -19.45
C PRO A 2 -24.19 18.96 -19.92
N LYS A 3 -25.39 18.57 -20.33
CA LYS A 3 -25.77 17.15 -20.59
C LYS A 3 -24.99 16.48 -21.72
N PHE A 4 -24.45 17.26 -22.66
CA PHE A 4 -23.70 16.77 -23.83
C PHE A 4 -22.25 17.28 -23.86
N ASP A 5 -21.78 17.83 -22.74
CA ASP A 5 -20.42 18.33 -22.66
C ASP A 5 -19.42 17.18 -22.52
N HIS A 6 -18.18 17.41 -22.95
CA HIS A 6 -17.15 16.38 -22.90
C HIS A 6 -16.83 16.05 -21.44
N ILE A 7 -16.87 14.77 -21.05
CA ILE A 7 -16.70 14.37 -19.65
C ILE A 7 -15.25 14.48 -19.15
N THR A 8 -14.27 14.55 -20.05
CA THR A 8 -12.83 14.62 -19.71
C THR A 8 -12.42 15.80 -18.84
N PRO A 9 -12.80 17.08 -19.11
CA PRO A 9 -12.50 18.19 -18.21
C PRO A 9 -13.07 17.97 -16.80
N ALA A 10 -14.31 17.49 -16.69
CA ALA A 10 -14.91 17.16 -15.40
C ALA A 10 -14.17 16.02 -14.68
N LEU A 11 -13.68 15.01 -15.41
CA LEU A 11 -12.86 13.94 -14.84
C LEU A 11 -11.47 14.41 -14.41
N ILE A 12 -10.87 15.38 -15.11
CA ILE A 12 -9.59 16.03 -14.74
C ILE A 12 -9.78 16.84 -13.44
N ASP A 13 -10.87 17.60 -13.34
CA ASP A 13 -11.20 18.35 -12.13
C ASP A 13 -11.50 17.39 -10.95
N LEU A 14 -12.14 16.24 -11.24
CA LEU A 14 -12.36 15.14 -10.29
C LEU A 14 -11.14 14.19 -10.16
N HIS A 15 -10.03 14.47 -10.86
CA HIS A 15 -8.76 13.72 -10.81
C HIS A 15 -7.83 14.26 -9.73
N TRP A 16 -8.38 14.77 -8.63
CA TRP A 16 -7.60 15.24 -7.48
C TRP A 16 -6.63 14.20 -6.89
N PHE A 17 -6.70 12.93 -7.32
CA PHE A 17 -5.70 11.94 -6.99
C PHE A 17 -5.49 10.93 -8.14
N PRO A 18 -4.26 10.79 -8.67
CA PRO A 18 -3.94 9.76 -9.66
C PRO A 18 -4.36 8.36 -9.19
N VAL A 19 -4.84 7.55 -10.13
CA VAL A 19 -5.39 6.21 -9.84
C VAL A 19 -4.38 5.33 -9.08
N THR A 20 -3.11 5.46 -9.43
CA THR A 20 -2.00 4.77 -8.77
C THR A 20 -1.97 5.05 -7.28
N PHE A 21 -2.05 6.32 -6.89
CA PHE A 21 -2.06 6.70 -5.48
C PHE A 21 -3.37 6.30 -4.79
N ARG A 22 -4.52 6.30 -5.47
CA ARG A 22 -5.78 5.78 -4.91
C ARG A 22 -5.67 4.31 -4.52
N VAL A 23 -5.01 3.50 -5.36
CA VAL A 23 -4.76 2.08 -5.08
C VAL A 23 -3.83 1.92 -3.87
N GLN A 24 -2.72 2.67 -3.84
CA GLN A 24 -1.79 2.65 -2.70
C GLN A 24 -2.47 3.08 -1.39
N PHE A 25 -3.25 4.15 -1.42
CA PHE A 25 -3.99 4.63 -0.26
C PHE A 25 -4.97 3.56 0.26
N LYS A 26 -5.72 2.89 -0.63
CA LYS A 26 -6.62 1.79 -0.23
C LYS A 26 -5.86 0.61 0.37
N LEU A 27 -4.71 0.23 -0.20
CA LEU A 27 -3.86 -0.83 0.37
C LEU A 27 -3.41 -0.47 1.79
N LEU A 28 -2.92 0.75 2.00
CA LEU A 28 -2.49 1.24 3.31
C LEU A 28 -3.65 1.31 4.31
N LEU A 29 -4.83 1.73 3.86
CA LEU A 29 -6.03 1.73 4.69
C LEU A 29 -6.38 0.32 5.17
N PHE A 30 -6.28 -0.69 4.29
CA PHE A 30 -6.52 -2.09 4.65
C PHE A 30 -5.48 -2.68 5.60
N VAL A 31 -4.22 -2.25 5.52
CA VAL A 31 -3.19 -2.60 6.52
C VAL A 31 -3.59 -2.07 7.91
N TYR A 32 -4.20 -0.89 7.96
CA TYR A 32 -4.60 -0.25 9.22
C TYR A 32 -5.92 -0.81 9.79
N ASN A 33 -6.92 -1.08 8.95
CA ASN A 33 -8.25 -1.53 9.38
C ASN A 33 -8.98 -2.23 8.22
N PRO A 34 -9.74 -3.32 8.44
CA PRO A 34 -10.09 -3.98 9.71
C PRO A 34 -9.08 -5.02 10.24
N PRO A 35 -9.17 -5.39 11.55
CA PRO A 35 -8.21 -6.29 12.21
C PRO A 35 -8.00 -7.61 11.47
N TYR A 36 -9.08 -8.21 10.96
CA TYR A 36 -9.00 -9.49 10.24
C TYR A 36 -8.17 -9.42 8.95
N ILE A 37 -8.06 -8.25 8.30
CA ILE A 37 -7.18 -8.06 7.14
C ILE A 37 -5.74 -7.88 7.61
N ARG A 38 -5.53 -7.11 8.67
CA ARG A 38 -4.20 -6.91 9.27
C ARG A 38 -3.59 -8.23 9.72
N ASP A 39 -4.39 -9.14 10.25
CA ASP A 39 -3.94 -10.46 10.73
C ASP A 39 -3.49 -11.39 9.59
N LEU A 40 -3.77 -11.05 8.32
CA LEU A 40 -3.20 -11.73 7.14
C LEU A 40 -1.74 -11.34 6.89
N LEU A 41 -1.23 -10.30 7.55
CA LEU A 41 0.11 -9.77 7.39
C LEU A 41 0.98 -10.11 8.60
N SER A 42 2.21 -10.52 8.34
CA SER A 42 3.17 -10.83 9.40
C SER A 42 4.07 -9.63 9.68
N LEU A 43 4.35 -9.38 10.96
CA LEU A 43 5.40 -8.43 11.35
C LEU A 43 6.76 -8.96 10.91
N LYS A 44 7.67 -8.04 10.57
CA LYS A 44 9.06 -8.40 10.30
C LYS A 44 9.67 -9.03 11.57
N PRO A 45 10.29 -10.23 11.49
CA PRO A 45 10.90 -10.86 12.65
C PRO A 45 11.96 -9.98 13.28
N ALA A 46 11.99 -9.95 14.62
CA ALA A 46 13.06 -9.29 15.36
C ALA A 46 14.39 -10.01 15.08
N THR A 47 15.44 -9.23 14.84
CA THR A 47 16.80 -9.75 14.68
C THR A 47 17.56 -9.60 15.99
N ASN A 48 18.49 -10.52 16.27
CA ASN A 48 19.38 -10.43 17.45
C ASN A 48 20.33 -9.21 17.44
N TYR A 49 20.34 -8.44 16.35
CA TYR A 49 21.17 -7.26 16.16
C TYR A 49 20.34 -5.98 16.31
N ALA A 50 20.94 -4.95 16.91
CA ALA A 50 20.36 -3.61 17.03
C ALA A 50 20.41 -2.85 15.68
N LEU A 51 19.56 -3.25 14.73
CA LEU A 51 19.44 -2.61 13.42
C LEU A 51 18.49 -1.40 13.49
N ARG A 52 18.73 -0.39 12.65
CA ARG A 52 17.83 0.77 12.49
C ARG A 52 16.39 0.34 12.16
N SER A 53 16.22 -0.76 11.43
CA SER A 53 14.90 -1.33 11.11
C SER A 53 14.22 -2.07 12.27
N SER A 54 14.95 -2.43 13.32
CA SER A 54 14.39 -3.15 14.47
C SER A 54 13.51 -2.26 15.35
N ALA A 55 13.75 -0.95 15.33
CA ALA A 55 12.92 0.04 16.03
C ALA A 55 11.68 0.47 15.20
N GLN A 56 11.54 -0.03 13.98
CA GLN A 56 10.46 0.35 13.06
C GLN A 56 9.39 -0.75 13.01
N SER A 57 8.12 -0.36 12.97
CA SER A 57 6.98 -1.27 12.83
C SER A 57 6.80 -1.76 11.39
N LEU A 58 7.83 -2.43 10.86
CA LEU A 58 7.86 -2.94 9.48
C LEU A 58 7.11 -4.27 9.34
N LEU A 59 6.54 -4.47 8.15
CA LEU A 59 5.88 -5.72 7.77
C LEU A 59 6.85 -6.64 7.02
N PHE A 60 6.66 -7.94 7.19
CA PHE A 60 7.37 -8.95 6.42
C PHE A 60 6.87 -8.96 4.97
N VAL A 61 7.81 -8.91 4.03
CA VAL A 61 7.51 -9.01 2.59
C VAL A 61 7.91 -10.42 2.13
N PRO A 62 6.96 -11.31 1.78
CA PRO A 62 7.29 -12.63 1.25
C PRO A 62 7.97 -12.50 -0.11
N LYS A 63 8.80 -13.48 -0.49
CA LYS A 63 9.35 -13.52 -1.85
C LYS A 63 8.26 -13.96 -2.83
N ALA A 64 7.95 -13.14 -3.82
CA ALA A 64 7.09 -13.54 -4.92
C ALA A 64 7.88 -14.35 -5.95
N ASN A 65 7.48 -15.61 -6.19
CA ASN A 65 8.09 -16.45 -7.22
C ASN A 65 7.58 -16.12 -8.64
N CYS A 66 6.52 -15.31 -8.74
CA CYS A 66 5.92 -14.86 -10.00
C CYS A 66 5.74 -13.35 -9.93
N SER A 67 6.57 -12.60 -10.65
CA SER A 67 6.61 -11.13 -10.62
C SER A 67 5.36 -10.44 -11.17
N SER A 68 4.49 -11.17 -11.88
CA SER A 68 3.25 -10.58 -12.42
C SER A 68 2.12 -10.60 -11.40
N LEU A 69 1.72 -11.80 -10.94
CA LEU A 69 0.60 -12.01 -10.04
C LEU A 69 1.01 -11.98 -8.57
N GLY A 70 2.18 -12.53 -8.25
CA GLY A 70 2.69 -12.58 -6.88
C GLY A 70 2.95 -11.19 -6.31
N ASP A 71 3.52 -10.29 -7.12
CA ASP A 71 3.81 -8.92 -6.69
C ASP A 71 2.54 -8.10 -6.39
N ARG A 72 1.42 -8.45 -7.04
CA ARG A 72 0.10 -7.80 -6.88
C ARG A 72 -0.72 -8.40 -5.74
N ALA A 73 -0.32 -9.53 -5.18
CA ALA A 73 -1.02 -10.13 -4.05
C ALA A 73 -0.99 -9.17 -2.85
N PHE A 74 -2.08 -9.12 -2.09
CA PHE A 74 -2.17 -8.26 -0.91
C PHE A 74 -1.02 -8.50 0.09
N ALA A 75 -0.69 -9.77 0.33
CA ALA A 75 0.42 -10.19 1.19
C ALA A 75 1.81 -9.68 0.74
N HIS A 76 1.95 -9.22 -0.50
CA HIS A 76 3.19 -8.63 -1.03
C HIS A 76 3.06 -7.11 -1.18
N ALA A 77 2.07 -6.65 -1.95
CA ALA A 77 1.90 -5.25 -2.32
C ALA A 77 1.66 -4.34 -1.10
N ALA A 78 0.93 -4.81 -0.09
CA ALA A 78 0.61 -4.01 1.09
C ALA A 78 1.83 -3.81 2.01
N PRO A 79 2.58 -4.86 2.41
CA PRO A 79 3.85 -4.69 3.12
C PRO A 79 4.88 -3.82 2.40
N VAL A 80 5.00 -3.94 1.07
CA VAL A 80 5.90 -3.10 0.26
C VAL A 80 5.51 -1.63 0.36
N SER A 81 4.22 -1.32 0.17
CA SER A 81 3.72 0.05 0.25
C SER A 81 3.89 0.63 1.65
N TRP A 82 3.58 -0.15 2.69
CA TRP A 82 3.75 0.25 4.10
C TRP A 82 5.20 0.56 4.45
N ASN A 83 6.13 -0.33 4.06
CA ASN A 83 7.55 -0.16 4.37
C ASN A 83 8.21 0.99 3.59
N SER A 84 7.59 1.47 2.51
CA SER A 84 8.05 2.64 1.75
C SER A 84 7.62 3.98 2.33
N LEU A 85 6.77 3.99 3.37
CA LEU A 85 6.32 5.24 3.99
C LEU A 85 7.47 5.97 4.67
N PRO A 86 7.54 7.31 4.55
CA PRO A 86 8.54 8.09 5.26
C PRO A 86 8.26 8.03 6.76
N LEU A 87 9.33 7.93 7.54
CA LEU A 87 9.26 7.90 9.02
C LEU A 87 9.07 9.29 9.63
N THR A 88 9.15 10.33 8.80
CA THR A 88 9.09 11.73 9.17
C THR A 88 8.15 12.43 8.19
N ILE A 89 7.25 13.25 8.70
CA ILE A 89 6.28 14.05 7.92
C ILE A 89 6.92 15.39 7.59
#